data_AF-A0A4U1ECU5-F1
#
_entry.id   AF-A0A4U1ECU5-F1
#
_cell.length_a   1.000
_cell.length_b   1.000
_cell.length_c   1.000
_cell.angle_alpha   90.00
_cell.angle_beta   90.00
_cell.angle_gamma   90.00
#
_symmetry.space_group_name_H-M   'P 1'
#
loop_
_entity.id
_entity.type
_entity.pdbx_description
1 polymer ?
#
loop_
_entity_poly.entity_id
_entity_poly.type
_entity_poly.pdbx_seq_one_letter_code
_entity_poly.pdbx_strand_id
1 'polypeptide(L)'
;MRKKEKSMAWNMDTLSKDGFSKSMVNTKPEQAEVDLEEVREQKQKTFMEKYEKQIKHFSMLRCWDDSQKYLLDNIHLVCEETANYLVIWCFDLKAEEKCVLMEQVAHQTIVMQFILELAKSLKVDPRACFWQFFTKIKTADGQYMEGFNDELEAFKDCVQGQAKLRIKKVMKEYEEEECKQQLVRAAWTPLRYTSPSLKNSRNALR
;
A
#
# COMPACT_ATOMS: atom_id res chain seq x y z
N MET A 1 -46.66 -48.20 -42.65
CA MET A 1 -46.03 -47.25 -41.72
C MET A 1 -44.50 -47.24 -41.81
N ARG A 2 -43.78 -48.37 -41.71
CA ARG A 2 -42.29 -48.43 -41.75
C ARG A 2 -41.60 -47.81 -42.98
N LYS A 3 -42.25 -47.74 -44.15
CA LYS A 3 -41.70 -47.07 -45.34
C LYS A 3 -41.69 -45.54 -45.22
N LYS A 4 -42.63 -44.96 -44.45
CA LYS A 4 -42.71 -43.52 -44.19
C LYS A 4 -41.67 -43.05 -43.16
N GLU A 5 -41.30 -43.90 -42.21
CA GLU A 5 -40.24 -43.62 -41.22
C GLU A 5 -38.86 -43.55 -41.87
N LYS A 6 -38.58 -44.40 -42.88
CA LYS A 6 -37.32 -44.37 -43.64
C LYS A 6 -37.21 -43.19 -44.61
N SER A 7 -38.32 -42.57 -44.97
CA SER A 7 -38.38 -41.40 -45.86
C SER A 7 -38.57 -40.08 -45.11
N MET A 8 -38.63 -40.11 -43.76
CA MET A 8 -38.70 -38.88 -42.98
C MET A 8 -37.38 -38.15 -43.06
N ALA A 9 -37.46 -36.85 -43.30
CA ALA A 9 -36.30 -35.97 -43.30
C ALA A 9 -35.69 -35.94 -41.89
N TRP A 10 -34.37 -36.09 -41.81
CA TRP A 10 -33.65 -36.02 -40.55
C TRP A 10 -33.81 -34.63 -39.93
N ASN A 11 -34.41 -34.59 -38.75
CA ASN A 11 -34.54 -33.41 -37.89
C ASN A 11 -33.80 -33.66 -36.56
N MET A 12 -33.66 -32.63 -35.74
CA MET A 12 -32.93 -32.69 -34.47
C MET A 12 -33.39 -33.87 -33.58
N ASP A 13 -34.69 -34.15 -33.56
CA ASP A 13 -35.30 -35.21 -32.75
C ASP A 13 -35.08 -36.64 -33.29
N THR A 14 -34.72 -36.78 -34.57
CA THR A 14 -34.38 -38.08 -35.19
C THR A 14 -32.87 -38.32 -35.25
N LEU A 15 -32.06 -37.27 -35.22
CA LEU A 15 -30.59 -37.32 -35.30
C LEU A 15 -29.92 -37.74 -33.98
N SER A 16 -30.40 -37.26 -32.84
CA SER A 16 -29.81 -37.60 -31.54
C SER A 16 -30.80 -37.43 -30.38
N LYS A 17 -30.54 -38.14 -29.28
CA LYS A 17 -31.25 -37.97 -28.01
C LYS A 17 -30.26 -37.49 -26.96
N ASP A 18 -30.65 -36.50 -26.18
CA ASP A 18 -29.80 -35.97 -25.13
C ASP A 18 -29.69 -36.99 -23.98
N GLY A 19 -28.58 -37.72 -23.92
CA GLY A 19 -28.39 -38.86 -23.02
C GLY A 19 -28.13 -38.45 -21.56
N PHE A 20 -27.57 -37.25 -21.36
CA PHE A 20 -27.32 -36.70 -20.03
C PHE A 20 -27.16 -35.18 -20.14
N SER A 21 -28.09 -34.44 -19.55
CA SER A 21 -28.08 -32.99 -19.52
C SER A 21 -28.07 -32.53 -18.06
N LYS A 22 -26.92 -32.02 -17.61
CA LYS A 22 -26.76 -31.43 -16.28
C LYS A 22 -26.10 -30.07 -16.44
N SER A 23 -26.85 -29.01 -16.22
CA SER A 23 -26.31 -27.67 -16.03
C SER A 23 -25.93 -27.47 -14.57
N MET A 24 -24.79 -26.82 -14.34
CA MET A 24 -24.38 -26.36 -13.02
C MET A 24 -24.14 -24.86 -13.11
N VAL A 25 -25.01 -24.09 -12.45
CA VAL A 25 -24.81 -22.66 -12.29
C VAL A 25 -23.87 -22.47 -11.11
N ASN A 26 -22.75 -21.79 -11.32
CA ASN A 26 -21.79 -21.49 -10.26
C ASN A 26 -22.31 -20.33 -9.39
N THR A 27 -23.38 -20.58 -8.64
CA THR A 27 -23.86 -19.68 -7.60
C THR A 27 -22.82 -19.68 -6.50
N LYS A 28 -21.97 -18.64 -6.46
CA LYS A 28 -20.95 -18.51 -5.42
C LYS A 28 -21.64 -18.48 -4.04
N PRO A 29 -21.12 -19.20 -3.04
CA PRO A 29 -21.57 -19.01 -1.67
C PRO A 29 -21.31 -17.56 -1.28
N GLU A 30 -22.28 -16.94 -0.59
CA GLU A 30 -22.12 -15.63 0.02
C GLU A 30 -20.91 -15.71 0.95
N GLN A 31 -19.81 -15.05 0.58
CA GLN A 31 -18.62 -15.03 1.40
C GLN A 31 -18.93 -14.17 2.62
N ALA A 32 -19.35 -14.82 3.70
CA ALA A 32 -19.26 -14.23 5.02
C ALA A 32 -17.76 -14.04 5.30
N GLU A 33 -17.27 -12.82 5.11
CA GLU A 33 -15.92 -12.41 5.49
C GLU A 33 -15.80 -12.58 7.00
N VAL A 34 -15.19 -13.70 7.42
CA VAL A 34 -14.67 -13.82 8.78
C VAL A 34 -13.37 -13.01 8.78
N ASP A 35 -13.54 -11.70 8.96
CA ASP A 35 -12.50 -10.67 8.97
C ASP A 35 -11.69 -10.73 10.27
N LEU A 36 -10.88 -11.79 10.41
CA LEU A 36 -9.90 -11.87 11.49
C LEU A 36 -8.59 -11.25 11.01
N GLU A 37 -8.17 -10.17 11.67
CA GLU A 37 -6.94 -9.42 11.37
C GLU A 37 -5.70 -10.33 11.26
N GLU A 38 -5.62 -11.35 12.11
CA GLU A 38 -4.53 -12.34 12.12
C GLU A 38 -4.46 -13.16 10.81
N VAL A 39 -5.61 -13.47 10.20
CA VAL A 39 -5.68 -14.17 8.91
C VAL A 39 -5.23 -13.26 7.77
N ARG A 40 -5.54 -11.96 7.84
CA ARG A 40 -5.08 -10.95 6.86
C ARG A 40 -3.57 -10.81 6.89
N GLU A 41 -2.97 -10.72 8.07
CA GLU A 41 -1.53 -10.62 8.23
C GLU A 41 -0.79 -11.86 7.69
N GLN A 42 -1.29 -13.07 7.98
CA GLN A 42 -0.69 -14.31 7.48
C GLN A 42 -0.81 -14.42 5.95
N LYS A 43 -1.97 -14.05 5.41
CA LYS A 43 -2.19 -13.98 3.97
C LYS A 43 -1.25 -12.95 3.32
N GLN A 44 -1.06 -11.79 3.95
CA GLN A 44 -0.15 -10.76 3.45
C GLN A 44 1.31 -11.24 3.45
N LYS A 45 1.79 -11.90 4.50
CA LYS A 45 3.15 -12.46 4.56
C LYS A 45 3.40 -13.49 3.45
N THR A 46 2.54 -14.49 3.35
CA THR A 46 2.66 -15.55 2.33
C THR A 46 2.51 -15.01 0.91
N PHE A 47 1.65 -14.00 0.70
CA PHE A 47 1.48 -13.33 -0.58
C PHE A 47 2.75 -12.56 -0.99
N MET A 48 3.34 -11.82 -0.05
CA MET A 48 4.59 -11.10 -0.30
C MET A 48 5.71 -12.07 -0.68
N GLU A 49 5.94 -13.12 0.09
CA GLU A 49 6.99 -14.11 -0.19
C GLU A 49 6.88 -14.70 -1.60
N LYS A 50 5.65 -14.92 -2.07
CA LYS A 50 5.40 -15.55 -3.37
C LYS A 50 5.50 -14.57 -4.54
N TYR A 51 5.00 -13.34 -4.38
CA TYR A 51 4.78 -12.41 -5.49
C TYR A 51 5.63 -11.14 -5.43
N GLU A 52 6.53 -11.00 -4.45
CA GLU A 52 7.39 -9.82 -4.29
C GLU A 52 8.05 -9.38 -5.61
N LYS A 53 8.65 -10.32 -6.34
CA LYS A 53 9.34 -10.02 -7.62
C LYS A 53 8.39 -9.44 -8.66
N GLN A 54 7.15 -9.92 -8.71
CA GLN A 54 6.15 -9.45 -9.66
C GLN A 54 5.62 -8.07 -9.26
N ILE A 55 5.42 -7.84 -7.96
CA ILE A 55 5.03 -6.53 -7.43
C ILE A 55 6.12 -5.49 -7.70
N LYS A 56 7.39 -5.85 -7.47
CA LYS A 56 8.55 -5.01 -7.83
C LYS A 56 8.69 -4.77 -9.32
N HIS A 57 8.26 -5.71 -10.18
CA HIS A 57 8.27 -5.47 -11.61
C HIS A 57 7.16 -4.49 -12.01
N PHE A 58 5.95 -4.69 -11.49
CA PHE A 58 4.82 -3.78 -11.71
C PHE A 58 5.16 -2.34 -11.32
N SER A 59 5.81 -2.14 -10.17
CA SER A 59 6.18 -0.80 -9.70
C SER A 59 7.16 -0.05 -10.60
N MET A 60 7.91 -0.76 -11.42
CA MET A 60 8.90 -0.17 -12.33
C MET A 60 8.26 0.29 -13.63
N LEU A 61 7.03 -0.12 -13.92
CA LEU A 61 6.30 0.31 -15.11
C LEU A 61 5.88 1.78 -14.99
N ARG A 62 5.70 2.45 -16.13
CA ARG A 62 5.18 3.82 -16.22
C ARG A 62 4.08 3.95 -17.25
N CYS A 63 4.27 3.29 -18.39
CA CYS A 63 3.32 3.31 -19.49
C CYS A 63 2.01 2.63 -19.07
N TRP A 64 0.89 3.29 -19.32
CA TRP A 64 -0.44 2.79 -18.99
C TRP A 64 -0.77 1.47 -19.68
N ASP A 65 -0.36 1.31 -20.95
CA ASP A 65 -0.57 0.07 -21.71
C ASP A 65 0.22 -1.10 -21.13
N ASP A 66 1.47 -0.86 -20.73
CA ASP A 66 2.33 -1.88 -20.12
C ASP A 66 1.81 -2.31 -18.75
N SER A 67 1.44 -1.34 -17.89
CA SER A 67 0.84 -1.63 -16.58
C SER A 67 -0.47 -2.41 -16.73
N GLN A 68 -1.34 -2.02 -17.68
CA GLN A 68 -2.60 -2.72 -17.94
C GLN A 68 -2.35 -4.16 -18.40
N LYS A 69 -1.45 -4.36 -19.37
CA LYS A 69 -1.11 -5.68 -19.90
C LYS A 69 -0.48 -6.55 -18.82
N TYR A 70 0.42 -6.00 -18.02
CA TYR A 70 1.08 -6.75 -16.95
C TYR A 70 0.10 -7.25 -15.89
N LEU A 71 -0.90 -6.41 -15.52
CA LEU A 71 -1.96 -6.80 -14.59
C LEU A 71 -2.95 -7.80 -15.21
N LEU A 72 -3.18 -7.76 -16.53
CA LEU A 72 -3.96 -8.81 -17.22
C LEU A 72 -3.26 -10.16 -17.20
N ASP A 73 -1.94 -10.18 -17.34
CA ASP A 73 -1.14 -11.41 -17.26
C ASP A 73 -1.01 -11.90 -15.80
N ASN A 74 -1.12 -10.99 -14.82
CA ASN A 74 -0.93 -11.26 -13.40
C ASN A 74 -2.09 -10.71 -12.55
N ILE A 75 -3.31 -11.17 -12.82
CA ILE A 75 -4.55 -10.66 -12.20
C ILE A 75 -4.54 -10.76 -10.66
N HIS A 76 -3.84 -11.74 -10.10
CA HIS A 76 -3.72 -11.92 -8.65
C HIS A 76 -3.01 -10.76 -7.95
N LEU A 77 -2.24 -9.93 -8.68
CA LEU A 77 -1.59 -8.73 -8.13
C LEU A 77 -2.59 -7.59 -7.87
N VAL A 78 -3.77 -7.62 -8.47
CA VAL A 78 -4.82 -6.63 -8.24
C VAL A 78 -5.52 -6.95 -6.93
N CYS A 79 -4.95 -6.47 -5.82
CA CYS A 79 -5.44 -6.67 -4.47
C CYS A 79 -4.88 -5.64 -3.47
N GLU A 80 -5.47 -5.55 -2.29
CA GLU A 80 -5.06 -4.61 -1.24
C GLU A 80 -3.65 -4.91 -0.72
N GLU A 81 -3.25 -6.18 -0.66
CA GLU A 81 -1.94 -6.59 -0.17
C GLU A 81 -0.80 -6.02 -1.04
N THR A 82 -1.00 -5.95 -2.36
CA THR A 82 -0.05 -5.32 -3.28
C THR A 82 0.07 -3.82 -3.02
N ALA A 83 -1.05 -3.12 -2.84
CA ALA A 83 -1.03 -1.68 -2.54
C ALA A 83 -0.30 -1.39 -1.23
N ASN A 84 -0.58 -2.18 -0.18
CA ASN A 84 0.07 -2.05 1.12
C ASN A 84 1.58 -2.27 1.03
N TYR A 85 2.03 -3.28 0.30
CA TYR A 85 3.45 -3.53 0.07
C TYR A 85 4.14 -2.36 -0.63
N LEU A 86 3.53 -1.83 -1.70
CA LEU A 86 4.11 -0.72 -2.47
C LEU A 86 4.23 0.55 -1.61
N VAL A 87 3.24 0.83 -0.76
CA VAL A 87 3.31 1.95 0.19
C VAL A 87 4.50 1.79 1.15
N ILE A 88 4.62 0.62 1.79
CA ILE A 88 5.75 0.34 2.72
C ILE A 88 7.09 0.49 1.99
N TRP A 89 7.17 -0.06 0.78
CA TRP A 89 8.40 -0.02 0.00
C TRP A 89 8.78 1.41 -0.43
N CYS A 90 7.82 2.30 -0.70
CA CYS A 90 8.10 3.72 -0.89
C CYS A 90 8.78 4.35 0.34
N PHE A 91 8.34 4.01 1.56
CA PHE A 91 8.98 4.49 2.78
C PHE A 91 10.39 3.93 2.96
N ASP A 92 10.60 2.66 2.66
CA ASP A 92 11.93 2.02 2.73
C ASP A 92 12.90 2.65 1.72
N LEU A 93 12.46 2.84 0.48
CA LEU A 93 13.25 3.53 -0.55
C LEU A 93 13.61 4.96 -0.14
N LYS A 94 12.71 5.64 0.57
CA LYS A 94 12.98 6.99 1.09
C LYS A 94 14.00 6.95 2.23
N ALA A 95 13.94 5.94 3.11
CA ALA A 95 14.93 5.72 4.15
C ALA A 95 16.32 5.37 3.58
N GLU A 96 16.37 4.69 2.45
CA GLU A 96 17.59 4.41 1.68
C GLU A 96 18.04 5.57 0.77
N GLU A 97 17.41 6.74 0.86
CA GLU A 97 17.68 7.95 0.05
C GLU A 97 17.50 7.79 -1.48
N LYS A 98 16.85 6.71 -1.94
CA LYS A 98 16.58 6.43 -3.37
C LYS A 98 15.36 7.19 -3.89
N CYS A 99 15.45 8.52 -3.92
CA CYS A 99 14.32 9.40 -4.21
C CYS A 99 13.71 9.19 -5.61
N VAL A 100 14.53 9.05 -6.65
CA VAL A 100 14.05 8.84 -8.03
C VAL A 100 13.26 7.54 -8.17
N LEU A 101 13.75 6.47 -7.52
CA LEU A 101 13.08 5.18 -7.52
C LEU A 101 11.78 5.23 -6.72
N MET A 102 11.78 5.92 -5.57
CA MET A 102 10.57 6.15 -4.77
C MET A 102 9.47 6.86 -5.57
N GLU A 103 9.79 7.89 -6.37
CA GLU A 103 8.79 8.56 -7.21
C GLU A 103 8.18 7.63 -8.26
N GLN A 104 9.01 6.75 -8.84
CA GLN A 104 8.56 5.76 -9.81
C GLN A 104 7.61 4.74 -9.16
N VAL A 105 7.98 4.21 -7.99
CA VAL A 105 7.14 3.27 -7.24
C VAL A 105 5.85 3.97 -6.79
N ALA A 106 5.94 5.20 -6.29
CA ALA A 106 4.80 6.01 -5.85
C ALA A 106 3.73 6.16 -6.94
N HIS A 107 4.14 6.39 -8.19
CA HIS A 107 3.20 6.43 -9.31
C HIS A 107 2.35 5.15 -9.39
N GLN A 108 3.00 3.98 -9.40
CA GLN A 108 2.29 2.69 -9.49
C GLN A 108 1.52 2.35 -8.20
N THR A 109 1.95 2.85 -7.04
CA THR A 109 1.20 2.75 -5.79
C THR A 109 -0.16 3.43 -5.92
N ILE A 110 -0.19 4.67 -6.42
CA ILE A 110 -1.44 5.41 -6.63
C ILE A 110 -2.31 4.76 -7.70
N VAL A 111 -1.71 4.22 -8.77
CA VAL A 111 -2.45 3.41 -9.76
C VAL A 111 -3.21 2.26 -9.10
N MET A 112 -2.55 1.48 -8.25
CA MET A 112 -3.20 0.37 -7.56
C MET A 112 -4.29 0.87 -6.58
N GLN A 113 -4.05 1.97 -5.87
CA GLN A 113 -5.04 2.56 -4.96
C GLN A 113 -6.30 3.02 -5.69
N PHE A 114 -6.16 3.75 -6.81
CA PHE A 114 -7.30 4.18 -7.63
C PHE A 114 -8.09 3.00 -8.21
N ILE A 115 -7.41 1.92 -8.61
CA ILE A 115 -8.08 0.68 -9.05
C ILE A 115 -8.95 0.11 -7.92
N LEU A 116 -8.40 0.02 -6.70
CA LEU A 116 -9.12 -0.50 -5.54
C LEU A 116 -10.27 0.44 -5.12
N GLU A 117 -10.09 1.74 -5.21
CA GLU A 117 -11.13 2.74 -4.92
C GLU A 117 -12.27 2.67 -5.94
N LEU A 118 -11.94 2.55 -7.23
CA LEU A 118 -12.94 2.34 -8.27
C LEU A 118 -13.74 1.06 -8.02
N ALA A 119 -13.08 -0.02 -7.61
CA ALA A 119 -13.73 -1.27 -7.26
C ALA A 119 -14.68 -1.12 -6.06
N LYS A 120 -14.25 -0.40 -5.01
CA LYS A 120 -15.07 -0.08 -3.83
C LYS A 120 -16.30 0.74 -4.19
N SER A 121 -16.14 1.76 -5.04
CA SER A 121 -17.27 2.60 -5.48
C SER A 121 -18.30 1.83 -6.33
N LEU A 122 -17.83 0.88 -7.15
CA LEU A 122 -18.69 0.03 -7.98
C LEU A 122 -19.24 -1.20 -7.24
N LYS A 123 -18.72 -1.52 -6.05
CA LYS A 123 -19.01 -2.76 -5.29
C LYS A 123 -18.75 -4.03 -6.10
N VAL A 124 -17.68 -4.01 -6.90
CA VAL A 124 -17.23 -5.13 -7.73
C VAL A 124 -15.82 -5.53 -7.30
N ASP A 125 -15.46 -6.79 -7.45
CA ASP A 125 -14.09 -7.26 -7.23
C ASP A 125 -13.11 -6.46 -8.13
N PRO A 126 -12.00 -5.92 -7.57
CA PRO A 126 -11.07 -5.09 -8.33
C PRO A 126 -10.45 -5.81 -9.54
N ARG A 127 -10.30 -7.14 -9.46
CA ARG A 127 -9.79 -7.98 -10.56
C ARG A 127 -10.74 -8.01 -11.76
N ALA A 128 -12.03 -7.73 -11.53
CA ALA A 128 -13.06 -7.69 -12.56
C ALA A 128 -13.38 -6.27 -13.05
N CYS A 129 -12.68 -5.23 -12.59
CA CYS A 129 -12.93 -3.86 -13.05
C CYS A 129 -11.68 -3.00 -13.25
N PHE A 130 -10.47 -3.48 -12.95
CA PHE A 130 -9.25 -2.68 -13.05
C PHE A 130 -8.99 -2.08 -14.45
N TRP A 131 -9.39 -2.75 -15.53
CA TRP A 131 -9.24 -2.22 -16.89
C TRP A 131 -10.07 -0.93 -17.11
N GLN A 132 -11.15 -0.74 -16.36
CA GLN A 132 -11.97 0.46 -16.45
C GLN A 132 -11.21 1.69 -15.95
N PHE A 133 -10.34 1.53 -14.94
CA PHE A 133 -9.43 2.59 -14.52
C PHE A 133 -8.53 3.03 -15.68
N PHE A 134 -7.87 2.09 -16.36
CA PHE A 134 -6.98 2.41 -17.48
C PHE A 134 -7.72 3.01 -18.68
N THR A 135 -8.98 2.62 -18.88
CA THR A 135 -9.84 3.25 -19.90
C THR A 135 -10.12 4.69 -19.51
N LYS A 136 -10.59 4.93 -18.27
CA LYS A 136 -10.89 6.27 -17.76
C LYS A 136 -9.67 7.17 -17.79
N ILE A 137 -8.50 6.74 -17.29
CA ILE A 137 -7.33 7.61 -17.25
C ILE A 137 -6.81 7.99 -18.64
N LYS A 138 -7.03 7.14 -19.66
CA LYS A 138 -6.65 7.44 -21.05
C LYS A 138 -7.66 8.33 -21.78
N THR A 139 -8.96 8.23 -21.44
CA THR A 139 -10.04 8.93 -22.16
C THR A 139 -10.67 10.09 -21.40
N ALA A 140 -10.42 10.23 -20.10
CA ALA A 140 -11.07 11.22 -19.26
C ALA A 140 -10.56 12.63 -19.56
N ASP A 141 -11.45 13.59 -19.33
CA ASP A 141 -11.13 15.01 -19.30
C ASP A 141 -10.03 15.30 -18.26
N GLY A 142 -9.33 16.42 -18.45
CA GLY A 142 -8.19 16.83 -17.63
C GLY A 142 -8.42 16.78 -16.12
N GLN A 143 -9.67 16.91 -15.65
CA GLN A 143 -10.05 16.84 -14.23
C GLN A 143 -9.71 15.50 -13.56
N TYR A 144 -9.89 14.37 -14.25
CA TYR A 144 -9.58 13.06 -13.65
C TYR A 144 -8.06 12.85 -13.54
N MET A 145 -7.32 13.30 -14.56
CA MET A 145 -5.86 13.30 -14.54
C MET A 145 -5.30 14.26 -13.50
N GLU A 146 -5.92 15.42 -13.33
CA GLU A 146 -5.55 16.41 -12.31
C GLU A 146 -5.73 15.82 -10.91
N GLY A 147 -6.89 15.23 -10.60
CA GLY A 147 -7.09 14.54 -9.32
C GLY A 147 -6.09 13.41 -9.07
N PHE A 148 -5.77 12.63 -10.09
CA PHE A 148 -4.72 11.60 -9.99
C PHE A 148 -3.34 12.20 -9.68
N ASN A 149 -2.96 13.29 -10.35
CA ASN A 149 -1.68 13.95 -10.13
C ASN A 149 -1.62 14.61 -8.74
N ASP A 150 -2.71 15.23 -8.28
CA ASP A 150 -2.81 15.85 -6.96
C ASP A 150 -2.62 14.81 -5.85
N GLU A 151 -3.27 13.64 -5.98
CA GLU A 151 -3.08 12.53 -5.04
C GLU A 151 -1.67 11.96 -5.09
N LEU A 152 -1.06 11.89 -6.27
CA LEU A 152 0.32 11.45 -6.43
C LEU A 152 1.32 12.43 -5.77
N GLU A 153 1.13 13.73 -5.94
CA GLU A 153 1.95 14.74 -5.25
C GLU A 153 1.74 14.68 -3.74
N ALA A 154 0.49 14.61 -3.27
CA ALA A 154 0.17 14.49 -1.85
C ALA A 154 0.80 13.24 -1.22
N PHE A 155 0.80 12.12 -1.94
CA PHE A 155 1.44 10.89 -1.47
C PHE A 155 2.96 11.01 -1.42
N LYS A 156 3.60 11.60 -2.44
CA LYS A 156 5.04 11.88 -2.43
C LYS A 156 5.41 12.78 -1.26
N ASP A 157 4.65 13.85 -1.03
CA ASP A 157 4.86 14.77 0.09
C ASP A 157 4.69 14.06 1.44
N CYS A 158 3.71 13.17 1.57
CA CYS A 158 3.53 12.35 2.77
C CYS A 158 4.76 11.47 3.05
N VAL A 159 5.26 10.75 2.04
CA VAL A 159 6.45 9.88 2.16
C VAL A 159 7.69 10.71 2.51
N GLN A 160 7.86 11.88 1.87
CA GLN A 160 8.96 12.79 2.17
C GLN A 160 8.85 13.43 3.57
N GLY A 161 7.63 13.74 4.01
CA GLY A 161 7.35 14.31 5.33
C GLY A 161 7.71 13.36 6.46
N GLN A 162 7.48 12.05 6.29
CA GLN A 162 7.83 11.06 7.30
C GLN A 162 9.34 10.89 7.50
N ALA A 163 10.16 11.04 6.47
CA ALA A 163 11.62 11.07 6.63
C ALA A 163 12.08 12.23 7.53
N LYS A 164 11.48 13.42 7.33
CA LYS A 164 11.74 14.60 8.17
C LYS A 164 11.28 14.37 9.62
N LEU A 165 10.16 13.69 9.83
CA LEU A 165 9.65 13.35 11.17
C LEU A 165 10.53 12.32 11.89
N ARG A 166 11.03 11.30 11.20
CA ARG A 166 11.97 10.33 11.77
C ARG A 166 13.27 11.01 12.23
N ILE A 167 13.86 11.86 11.40
CA ILE A 167 15.08 12.62 11.76
C ILE A 167 14.81 13.53 12.96
N LYS A 168 13.69 14.27 12.96
CA LYS A 168 13.30 15.14 14.09
C LYS A 168 13.13 14.36 15.39
N LYS A 169 12.53 13.16 15.35
CA LYS A 169 12.35 12.32 16.52
C LYS A 169 13.70 11.87 17.10
N VAL A 170 14.60 11.40 16.25
CA VAL A 170 15.97 10.99 16.66
C VAL A 170 16.76 12.17 17.22
N MET A 171 16.68 13.35 16.60
CA MET A 171 17.35 14.56 17.12
C MET A 171 16.79 14.99 18.49
N LYS A 172 15.47 14.94 18.67
CA LYS A 172 14.84 15.30 19.94
C LYS A 172 15.19 14.32 21.06
N GLU A 173 15.24 13.02 20.77
CA GLU A 173 15.70 12.01 21.73
C GLU A 173 17.16 12.25 22.12
N TYR A 174 18.03 12.62 21.17
CA TYR A 174 19.41 13.00 21.45
C TYR A 174 19.51 14.25 22.33
N GLU A 175 18.75 15.31 22.03
CA GLU A 175 18.69 16.55 22.82
C GLU A 175 18.18 16.29 24.24
N GLU A 176 17.16 15.45 24.41
CA GLU A 176 16.64 15.06 25.72
C GLU A 176 17.66 14.26 26.54
N GLU A 177 18.41 13.36 25.91
CA GLU A 177 19.51 12.63 26.56
C GLU A 177 20.69 13.55 26.92
N GLU A 178 21.04 14.52 26.07
CA GLU A 178 22.03 15.54 26.43
C GLU A 178 21.56 16.43 27.59
N CYS A 179 20.30 16.86 27.59
CA CYS A 179 19.71 17.63 28.69
C CYS A 179 19.74 16.85 30.01
N LYS A 180 19.40 15.55 29.98
CA LYS A 180 19.52 14.67 31.15
C LYS A 180 20.97 14.53 31.61
N GLN A 181 21.91 14.32 30.69
CA GLN A 181 23.32 14.24 31.01
C GLN A 181 23.88 15.55 31.57
N GLN A 182 23.43 16.71 31.08
CA GLN A 182 23.78 18.02 31.61
C GLN A 182 23.22 18.22 33.02
N LEU A 183 21.95 17.87 33.26
CA LEU A 183 21.33 17.94 34.60
C LEU A 183 22.06 17.03 35.59
N VAL A 184 22.41 15.80 35.18
CA VAL A 184 23.21 14.89 36.00
C VAL A 184 24.58 15.51 36.29
N ARG A 185 25.31 16.01 35.28
CA ARG A 185 26.60 16.69 35.49
C ARG A 185 26.51 17.90 36.43
N ALA A 186 25.44 18.68 36.32
CA ALA A 186 25.17 19.84 37.18
C ALA A 186 24.80 19.44 38.63
N ALA A 187 24.16 18.29 38.82
CA ALA A 187 23.89 17.75 40.16
C ALA A 187 25.16 17.22 40.85
N TRP A 188 26.13 16.71 40.06
CA TRP A 188 27.42 16.20 40.58
C TRP A 188 28.51 17.28 40.71
N THR A 189 28.31 18.50 40.20
CA THR A 189 29.23 19.61 40.46
C THR A 189 29.20 19.99 41.94
N PRO A 190 30.32 19.87 42.68
CA PRO A 190 30.35 20.20 44.09
C PRO A 190 29.97 21.67 44.26
N LEU A 191 28.94 21.94 45.07
CA LEU A 191 28.72 23.27 45.62
C LEU A 191 30.01 23.67 46.34
N ARG A 192 30.80 24.57 45.73
CA ARG A 192 31.85 25.28 46.45
C ARG A 192 31.12 26.09 47.52
N TYR A 193 30.99 25.51 48.70
CA TYR A 193 30.69 26.25 49.92
C TYR A 193 31.80 27.28 50.09
N THR A 194 31.56 28.51 49.64
CA THR A 194 32.32 29.65 50.12
C THR A 194 31.83 29.93 51.52
N SER A 195 32.48 29.32 52.51
CA SER A 195 32.27 29.61 53.92
C SER A 195 32.42 31.12 54.14
N PRO A 196 31.43 31.83 54.71
CA PRO A 196 31.60 33.22 55.07
C PRO A 196 32.71 33.31 56.12
N SER A 197 33.85 33.88 55.75
CA SER A 197 34.93 34.20 56.68
C SER A 197 34.38 35.13 57.75
N LEU A 198 34.18 34.62 58.97
CA LEU A 198 33.97 35.38 60.20
C LEU A 198 35.10 36.40 60.34
N LYS A 199 34.85 37.66 59.92
CA LYS A 199 35.76 38.77 60.21
C LYS A 199 35.68 39.03 61.70
N ASN A 200 36.78 38.66 62.37
CA ASN A 200 37.03 38.83 63.78
C ASN A 200 37.10 40.34 64.09
N SER A 201 36.07 40.87 64.75
CA SER A 201 36.08 42.22 65.32
C SER A 201 36.97 42.24 66.57
N ARG A 202 38.28 42.39 66.37
CA ARG A 202 39.21 42.74 67.45
C ARG A 202 40.07 43.91 67.04
N ASN A 203 40.08 44.90 67.94
CA ASN A 203 41.04 45.99 68.11
C ASN A 203 40.90 47.21 67.21
N ALA A 204 40.24 48.24 67.75
CA ALA A 204 40.74 49.60 67.69
C ALA A 204 40.34 50.34 68.98
N LEU A 205 41.06 50.01 70.07
CA LEU A 205 41.22 50.86 71.23
C LEU A 205 42.54 51.60 71.02
N ARG A 206 42.47 52.82 70.51
CA ARG A 206 43.40 53.94 70.75
C ARG A 206 42.96 55.18 69.99
#